data_AF-M0ALM4-F1
#
_entry.id   AF-M0ALM4-F1
#
_cell.length_a   1.000
_cell.length_b   1.000
_cell.length_c   1.000
_cell.angle_alpha   90.00
_cell.angle_beta   90.00
_cell.angle_gamma   90.00
#
_symmetry.space_group_name_H-M   'P 1'
#
loop_
_entity.id
_entity.type
_entity.pdbx_description
1 polymer ?
#
loop_
_entity_poly.entity_id
_entity_poly.type
_entity_poly.pdbx_seq_one_letter_code
_entity_poly.pdbx_strand_id
1 'polypeptide(L)'
;MLETVRANLDHGESGEHREHVQQMERGALDAAKRLEQRADNGLFGSTRKRLVHRLIRTYRAYIQTREYPKQGLAHIFTAWHETLRDAGDLLVTEGILNSSNDVWFLRKGELFAALDGDSIAVNIDARRAAFNRHAALDAPPVLTSEGEAPSGDIERKDVPENALVGTGVSGGAIEGIARVVHDPSEETIEKGKILIASSSDPGWTPLFLNAAGIVVEVGGRLSHGALVARE
;
A
#
# COMPACT_ATOMS: atom_id res chain seq x y z
N MET A 1 -1.21 17.43 0.35
CA MET A 1 -2.11 16.96 1.44
C MET A 1 -3.20 17.98 1.78
N LEU A 2 -2.90 19.24 2.11
CA LEU A 2 -3.93 20.25 2.42
C LEU A 2 -4.87 20.55 1.25
N GLU A 3 -4.36 20.59 0.01
CA GLU A 3 -5.19 20.78 -1.19
C GLU A 3 -6.13 19.61 -1.45
N THR A 4 -5.66 18.37 -1.25
CA THR A 4 -6.48 17.15 -1.35
C THR A 4 -7.58 17.14 -0.29
N VAL A 5 -7.25 17.50 0.96
CA VAL A 5 -8.23 17.61 2.05
C VAL A 5 -9.25 18.71 1.75
N ARG A 6 -8.81 19.85 1.20
CA ARG A 6 -9.69 20.96 0.82
C ARG A 6 -10.63 20.58 -0.32
N ALA A 7 -10.12 19.94 -1.37
CA ALA A 7 -10.94 19.44 -2.48
C ALA A 7 -12.02 18.44 -2.00
N ASN A 8 -11.72 17.63 -0.98
CA ASN A 8 -12.69 16.70 -0.39
C ASN A 8 -13.77 17.43 0.44
N LEU A 9 -13.42 18.55 1.09
CA LEU A 9 -14.34 19.33 1.91
C LEU A 9 -15.23 20.27 1.10
N ASP A 10 -14.77 20.73 -0.07
CA ASP A 10 -15.51 21.66 -0.93
C ASP A 10 -16.69 20.99 -1.68
N HIS A 11 -16.84 19.66 -1.59
CA HIS A 11 -17.78 18.89 -2.40
C HIS A 11 -18.73 17.95 -1.62
N GLY A 12 -18.74 18.01 -0.28
CA GLY A 12 -19.64 17.20 0.56
C GLY A 12 -20.71 18.04 1.26
N GLU A 13 -21.95 17.55 1.28
CA GLU A 13 -23.00 18.16 2.12
C GLU A 13 -22.68 17.93 3.61
N SER A 14 -23.02 18.91 4.45
CA SER A 14 -22.73 18.85 5.89
C SER A 14 -23.46 17.67 6.54
N GLY A 15 -22.72 16.62 6.88
CA GLY A 15 -23.26 15.42 7.54
C GLY A 15 -23.14 14.13 6.73
N GLU A 16 -22.87 14.19 5.43
CA GLU A 16 -22.76 13.01 4.55
C GLU A 16 -21.77 11.97 5.09
N HIS A 17 -20.62 12.41 5.59
CA HIS A 17 -19.63 11.50 6.18
C HIS A 17 -20.19 10.72 7.38
N ARG A 18 -20.97 11.36 8.26
CA ARG A 18 -21.57 10.69 9.42
C ARG A 18 -22.64 9.69 8.98
N GLU A 19 -23.47 10.06 8.01
CA GLU A 19 -24.50 9.17 7.47
C GLU A 19 -23.88 7.95 6.78
N HIS A 20 -22.82 8.17 6.00
CA HIS A 20 -22.08 7.10 5.34
C HIS A 20 -21.44 6.14 6.36
N VAL A 21 -20.79 6.65 7.40
CA VAL A 21 -20.25 5.82 8.49
C VAL A 21 -21.34 5.01 9.18
N GLN A 22 -22.49 5.62 9.50
CA GLN A 22 -23.63 4.91 10.10
C GLN A 22 -24.19 3.82 9.17
N GLN A 23 -24.24 4.09 7.86
CA GLN A 23 -24.69 3.12 6.87
C GLN A 23 -23.73 1.92 6.79
N MET A 24 -22.42 2.17 6.78
CA MET A 24 -21.40 1.12 6.85
C MET A 24 -21.52 0.28 8.12
N GLU A 25 -21.73 0.91 9.28
CA GLU A 25 -21.92 0.21 10.55
C GLU A 25 -23.15 -0.71 10.52
N ARG A 26 -24.29 -0.23 10.00
CA ARG A 26 -25.51 -1.04 9.82
C ARG A 26 -25.26 -2.21 8.87
N GLY A 27 -24.64 -1.95 7.72
CA GLY A 27 -24.30 -2.98 6.74
C GLY A 27 -23.41 -4.07 7.32
N ALA A 28 -22.44 -3.69 8.16
CA ALA A 28 -21.55 -4.61 8.85
C ALA A 28 -22.28 -5.47 9.89
N LEU A 29 -23.21 -4.88 10.66
CA LEU A 29 -24.04 -5.63 11.61
C LEU A 29 -24.97 -6.63 10.90
N ASP A 30 -25.56 -6.24 9.77
CA ASP A 30 -26.42 -7.12 8.99
C ASP A 30 -25.63 -8.23 8.30
N ALA A 31 -24.42 -7.96 7.82
CA ALA A 31 -23.49 -8.98 7.34
C ALA A 31 -23.15 -10.00 8.44
N ALA A 32 -22.86 -9.54 9.67
CA ALA A 32 -22.61 -10.42 10.81
C ALA A 32 -23.81 -11.31 11.13
N LYS A 33 -25.03 -10.73 11.19
CA LYS A 33 -26.27 -11.48 11.41
C LYS A 33 -26.49 -12.56 10.34
N ARG A 34 -26.25 -12.23 9.06
CA ARG A 34 -26.37 -13.21 7.95
C ARG A 34 -25.42 -14.40 8.11
N LEU A 35 -24.17 -14.16 8.54
CA LEU A 35 -23.21 -15.23 8.80
C LEU A 35 -23.64 -16.11 9.97
N GLU A 36 -24.13 -15.50 11.05
CA GLU A 36 -24.67 -16.22 12.21
C GLU A 36 -25.90 -17.05 11.86
N GLN A 37 -26.81 -16.53 11.03
CA GLN A 37 -28.00 -17.25 10.57
C GLN A 37 -27.63 -18.46 9.71
N ARG A 38 -26.65 -18.33 8.80
CA ARG A 38 -26.14 -19.46 8.00
C ARG A 38 -25.51 -20.55 8.87
N ALA A 39 -24.87 -20.16 9.97
CA ALA A 39 -24.25 -21.07 10.91
C ALA A 39 -25.26 -21.90 11.72
N ASP A 40 -26.53 -21.47 11.79
CA ASP A 40 -27.60 -22.13 12.54
C ASP A 40 -28.20 -23.34 11.80
N ASN A 41 -27.76 -23.62 10.57
CA ASN A 41 -28.29 -24.72 9.76
C ASN A 41 -27.63 -26.07 10.16
N GLY A 42 -28.41 -26.96 10.80
CA GLY A 42 -28.05 -28.37 11.09
C GLY A 42 -28.17 -28.80 12.56
N LEU A 43 -27.85 -30.07 12.84
CA LEU A 43 -28.00 -30.73 14.17
C LEU A 43 -27.23 -30.07 15.33
N PHE A 44 -26.26 -29.19 15.06
CA PHE A 44 -25.47 -28.45 16.06
C PHE A 44 -25.51 -26.92 15.85
N GLY A 45 -26.58 -26.40 15.22
CA GLY A 45 -26.71 -25.01 14.80
C GLY A 45 -26.47 -23.98 15.91
N SER A 46 -27.07 -24.18 17.09
CA SER A 46 -26.98 -23.22 18.21
C SER A 46 -25.56 -23.05 18.76
N THR A 47 -24.80 -24.14 18.89
CA THR A 47 -23.39 -24.12 19.32
C THR A 47 -22.50 -23.50 18.25
N ARG A 48 -22.72 -23.84 16.97
CA ARG A 48 -21.97 -23.26 15.85
C ARG A 48 -22.23 -21.76 15.72
N LYS A 49 -23.47 -21.31 15.89
CA LYS A 49 -23.85 -19.90 15.92
C LYS A 49 -23.14 -19.12 17.01
N ARG A 50 -23.08 -19.68 18.24
CA ARG A 50 -22.30 -19.07 19.35
C ARG A 50 -20.81 -18.96 19.01
N LEU A 51 -20.23 -19.99 18.39
CA LEU A 51 -18.85 -19.96 17.94
C LEU A 51 -18.61 -18.89 16.87
N VAL A 52 -19.46 -18.84 15.83
CA VAL A 52 -19.38 -17.85 14.74
C VAL A 52 -19.53 -16.43 15.27
N HIS A 53 -20.49 -16.19 16.17
CA HIS A 53 -20.65 -14.90 16.83
C HIS A 53 -19.36 -14.47 17.56
N ARG A 54 -18.75 -15.38 18.33
CA ARG A 54 -17.47 -15.13 19.01
C ARG A 54 -16.36 -14.81 18.00
N LEU A 55 -16.24 -15.59 16.93
CA LEU A 55 -15.22 -15.38 15.90
C LEU A 55 -15.40 -14.04 15.18
N ILE A 56 -16.63 -13.64 14.82
CA ILE A 56 -16.92 -12.35 14.20
C ILE A 56 -16.55 -11.22 15.16
N ARG A 57 -16.94 -11.31 16.43
CA ARG A 57 -16.60 -10.30 17.44
C ARG A 57 -15.09 -10.17 17.63
N THR A 58 -14.37 -11.29 17.75
CA THR A 58 -12.91 -11.28 17.85
C THR A 58 -12.28 -10.69 16.58
N TYR A 59 -12.70 -11.13 15.39
CA TYR A 59 -12.18 -10.59 14.13
C TYR A 59 -12.37 -9.07 14.04
N ARG A 60 -13.58 -8.57 14.29
CA ARG A 60 -13.87 -7.12 14.24
C ARG A 60 -13.08 -6.32 15.27
N ALA A 61 -12.86 -6.89 16.45
CA ALA A 61 -12.09 -6.22 17.51
C ALA A 61 -10.59 -6.14 17.22
N TYR A 62 -10.04 -7.07 16.42
CA TYR A 62 -8.59 -7.19 16.22
C TYR A 62 -8.12 -6.99 14.79
N ILE A 63 -8.98 -6.96 13.77
CA ILE A 63 -8.53 -6.85 12.36
C ILE A 63 -7.69 -5.59 12.11
N GLN A 64 -7.98 -4.50 12.83
CA GLN A 64 -7.21 -3.26 12.74
C GLN A 64 -5.78 -3.40 13.27
N THR A 65 -5.52 -4.33 14.22
CA THR A 65 -4.18 -4.52 14.79
C THR A 65 -3.19 -5.09 13.77
N ARG A 66 -3.66 -5.63 12.65
CA ARG A 66 -2.82 -6.13 11.56
C ARG A 66 -1.94 -5.03 10.94
N GLU A 67 -2.42 -3.79 10.91
CA GLU A 67 -1.69 -2.67 10.29
C GLU A 67 -0.66 -2.01 11.25
N TYR A 68 -0.83 -2.20 12.56
CA TYR A 68 0.00 -1.54 13.59
C TYR A 68 1.50 -1.88 13.49
N PRO A 69 1.94 -3.14 13.29
CA PRO A 69 3.36 -3.44 13.17
C PRO A 69 4.04 -2.70 12.02
N LYS A 70 3.34 -2.55 10.88
CA LYS A 70 3.86 -1.80 9.72
C LYS A 70 4.02 -0.32 10.05
N GLN A 71 3.06 0.27 10.76
CA GLN A 71 3.16 1.67 11.22
C GLN A 71 4.31 1.86 12.22
N GLY A 72 4.47 0.94 13.17
CA GLY A 72 5.59 0.97 14.11
C GLY A 72 6.95 0.91 13.42
N LEU A 73 7.10 0.04 12.42
CA LEU A 73 8.31 -0.03 11.60
C LEU A 73 8.57 1.25 10.81
N ALA A 74 7.52 1.91 10.28
CA ALA A 74 7.67 3.18 9.58
C ALA A 74 8.28 4.27 10.49
N HIS A 75 7.83 4.38 11.74
CA HIS A 75 8.41 5.32 12.71
C HIS A 75 9.88 5.00 13.03
N ILE A 76 10.22 3.71 13.16
CA ILE A 76 11.61 3.28 13.35
C ILE A 76 12.46 3.67 12.14
N PHE A 77 11.95 3.47 10.92
CA PHE A 77 12.65 3.88 9.69
C PHE A 77 12.81 5.39 9.59
N THR A 78 11.84 6.19 10.03
CA THR A 78 12.01 7.66 10.11
C THR A 78 13.16 8.03 11.03
N ALA A 79 13.22 7.46 12.24
CA ALA A 79 14.31 7.73 13.17
C ALA A 79 15.68 7.28 12.62
N TRP A 80 15.75 6.12 11.98
CA TRP A 80 16.96 5.66 11.30
C TRP A 80 17.35 6.57 10.15
N HIS A 81 16.39 7.03 9.35
CA HIS A 81 16.63 7.91 8.22
C HIS A 81 17.21 9.26 8.68
N GLU A 82 16.68 9.82 9.77
CA GLU A 82 17.24 11.04 10.39
C GLU A 82 18.67 10.81 10.87
N THR A 83 18.91 9.72 11.61
CA THR A 83 20.24 9.41 12.15
C THR A 83 21.27 9.15 11.05
N LEU A 84 20.89 8.45 9.98
CA LEU A 84 21.78 8.20 8.84
C LEU A 84 22.09 9.48 8.06
N ARG A 85 21.13 10.39 7.94
CA ARG A 85 21.35 11.70 7.32
C ARG A 85 22.33 12.53 8.15
N ASP A 86 22.17 12.56 9.48
CA ASP A 86 23.09 13.25 10.38
C ASP A 86 24.51 12.65 10.31
N ALA A 87 24.63 11.33 10.19
CA ALA A 87 25.91 10.66 9.95
C ALA A 87 26.53 11.06 8.59
N GLY A 88 25.70 11.19 7.55
CA GLY A 88 26.15 11.70 6.26
C GLY A 88 26.70 13.13 6.36
N ASP A 89 26.00 14.02 7.05
CA ASP A 89 26.44 15.40 7.29
C ASP A 89 27.77 15.46 8.07
N LEU A 90 27.93 14.60 9.08
CA LEU A 90 29.18 14.46 9.84
C LEU A 90 30.34 14.03 8.92
N LEU A 91 30.15 12.96 8.14
CA LEU A 91 31.20 12.43 7.27
C LEU A 91 31.58 13.39 6.13
N VAL A 92 30.67 14.27 5.69
CA VAL A 92 31.00 15.38 4.79
C VAL A 92 31.87 16.42 5.49
N THR A 93 31.54 16.76 6.74
CA THR A 93 32.32 17.71 7.54
C THR A 93 33.74 17.20 7.78
N GLU A 94 33.91 15.90 7.95
CA GLU A 94 35.20 15.22 8.09
C GLU A 94 35.93 15.00 6.75
N GLY A 95 35.31 15.36 5.62
CA GLY A 95 35.89 15.22 4.28
C GLY A 95 35.95 13.78 3.77
N ILE A 96 35.24 12.86 4.41
CA ILE A 96 35.16 11.44 4.00
C ILE A 96 34.17 11.27 2.85
N LEU A 97 33.06 12.02 2.86
CA LEU A 97 32.04 12.02 1.81
C LEU A 97 31.98 13.38 1.09
N ASN A 98 31.51 13.38 -0.16
CA ASN A 98 31.33 14.61 -0.94
C ASN A 98 29.95 15.23 -0.73
N SER A 99 28.93 14.41 -0.48
CA SER A 99 27.56 14.80 -0.20
C SER A 99 26.95 13.95 0.90
N SER A 100 26.06 14.53 1.72
CA SER A 100 25.39 13.80 2.80
C SER A 100 24.57 12.62 2.27
N ASN A 101 24.03 12.73 1.05
CA ASN A 101 23.30 11.65 0.40
C ASN A 101 24.20 10.50 -0.09
N ASP A 102 25.52 10.64 -0.04
CA ASP A 102 26.43 9.53 -0.33
C ASP A 102 26.34 8.43 0.74
N VAL A 103 25.84 8.76 1.94
CA VAL A 103 25.65 7.82 3.06
C VAL A 103 24.75 6.63 2.67
N TRP A 104 23.77 6.85 1.79
CA TRP A 104 22.85 5.81 1.31
C TRP A 104 23.52 4.75 0.44
N PHE A 105 24.72 5.05 -0.05
CA PHE A 105 25.52 4.13 -0.85
C PHE A 105 26.59 3.40 -0.02
N LEU A 106 26.68 3.64 1.28
CA LEU A 106 27.55 2.88 2.18
C LEU A 106 26.85 1.62 2.70
N ARG A 107 27.59 0.53 2.82
CA ARG A 107 27.13 -0.65 3.55
C ARG A 107 27.27 -0.40 5.03
N LYS A 108 26.49 -1.12 5.85
CA LYS A 108 26.54 -1.04 7.31
C LYS A 108 27.97 -1.00 7.86
N GLY A 109 28.81 -1.98 7.50
CA GLY A 109 30.18 -2.06 8.01
C GLY A 109 31.08 -0.90 7.57
N GLU A 110 30.88 -0.37 6.36
CA GLU A 110 31.65 0.78 5.86
C GLU A 110 31.23 2.07 6.54
N LEU A 111 29.92 2.24 6.80
CA LEU A 111 29.43 3.38 7.56
C LEU A 111 30.03 3.39 8.97
N PHE A 112 30.00 2.27 9.69
CA PHE A 112 30.59 2.20 11.04
C PHE A 112 32.10 2.41 11.03
N ALA A 113 32.82 1.80 10.09
CA ALA A 113 34.27 2.04 9.94
C ALA A 113 34.59 3.52 9.70
N ALA A 114 33.84 4.19 8.81
CA ALA A 114 34.02 5.62 8.55
C ALA A 114 33.74 6.47 9.79
N LEU A 115 32.70 6.14 10.58
CA LEU A 115 32.38 6.83 11.83
C LEU A 115 33.40 6.58 12.95
N ASP A 116 34.08 5.43 12.93
CA ASP A 116 35.19 5.11 13.84
C ASP A 116 36.51 5.79 13.40
N GLY A 117 36.52 6.50 12.26
CA GLY A 117 37.67 7.21 11.70
C GLY A 117 38.55 6.35 10.80
N ASP A 118 38.12 5.13 10.46
CA ASP A 118 38.84 4.27 9.53
C ASP A 118 38.66 4.72 8.08
N SER A 119 39.70 4.56 7.27
CA SER A 119 39.61 4.83 5.84
C SER A 119 38.72 3.79 5.14
N ILE A 120 37.74 4.26 4.38
CA ILE A 120 36.87 3.41 3.55
C ILE A 120 37.25 3.51 2.06
N ALA A 121 37.46 2.36 1.42
CA ALA A 121 37.74 2.29 -0.02
C ALA A 121 36.44 1.97 -0.78
N VAL A 122 35.59 2.98 -0.98
CA VAL A 122 34.28 2.82 -1.62
C VAL A 122 34.16 3.73 -2.85
N ASN A 123 33.77 3.14 -3.98
CA ASN A 123 33.39 3.89 -5.19
C ASN A 123 31.88 4.16 -5.16
N ILE A 124 31.51 5.34 -4.65
CA ILE A 124 30.11 5.77 -4.51
C ILE A 124 29.44 5.94 -5.88
N ASP A 125 30.14 6.53 -6.85
CA ASP A 125 29.58 6.75 -8.20
C ASP A 125 29.22 5.44 -8.91
N ALA A 126 30.07 4.43 -8.76
CA ALA A 126 29.79 3.09 -9.29
C ALA A 126 28.53 2.46 -8.63
N ARG A 127 28.33 2.67 -7.32
CA ARG A 127 27.15 2.19 -6.60
C ARG A 127 25.89 2.95 -6.98
N ARG A 128 25.98 4.26 -7.15
CA ARG A 128 24.90 5.10 -7.67
C ARG A 128 24.49 4.68 -9.07
N ALA A 129 25.45 4.46 -9.97
CA ALA A 129 25.17 3.94 -11.30
C ALA A 129 24.51 2.55 -11.26
N ALA A 130 24.96 1.66 -10.37
CA ALA A 130 24.33 0.35 -10.18
C ALA A 130 22.88 0.48 -9.66
N PHE A 131 22.65 1.33 -8.65
CA PHE A 131 21.32 1.61 -8.12
C PHE A 131 20.38 2.10 -9.22
N ASN A 132 20.79 3.09 -10.02
CA ASN A 132 19.98 3.62 -11.12
C ASN A 132 19.67 2.56 -12.18
N ARG A 133 20.61 1.65 -12.46
CA ARG A 133 20.32 0.51 -13.36
C ARG A 133 19.27 -0.43 -12.78
N HIS A 134 19.37 -0.77 -11.50
CA HIS A 134 18.39 -1.65 -10.86
C HIS A 134 17.01 -0.99 -10.71
N ALA A 135 16.95 0.32 -10.45
CA ALA A 135 15.69 1.06 -10.34
C ALA A 135 14.88 1.09 -11.64
N ALA A 136 15.55 0.88 -12.79
CA ALA A 136 14.90 0.78 -14.09
C ALA A 136 14.42 -0.65 -14.43
N LEU A 137 14.70 -1.65 -13.58
CA LEU A 137 14.28 -3.03 -13.79
C LEU A 137 12.91 -3.28 -13.16
N ASP A 138 12.05 -4.00 -13.86
CA ASP A 138 10.85 -4.59 -13.28
C ASP A 138 11.23 -5.92 -12.59
N ALA A 139 10.98 -6.00 -11.28
CA ALA A 139 11.39 -7.13 -10.47
C ALA A 139 10.30 -8.22 -10.51
N PRO A 140 10.59 -9.43 -11.03
CA PRO A 140 9.58 -10.47 -11.12
C PRO A 140 9.19 -10.98 -9.73
N PRO A 141 7.93 -11.40 -9.53
CA PRO A 141 7.45 -11.91 -8.25
C PRO A 141 8.10 -13.24 -7.84
N VAL A 142 8.59 -13.99 -8.83
CA VAL A 142 9.32 -15.25 -8.64
C VAL A 142 10.55 -15.21 -9.54
N LEU A 143 11.70 -15.57 -8.97
CA LEU A 143 12.95 -15.72 -9.69
C LEU A 143 13.57 -17.06 -9.30
N THR A 144 13.95 -17.88 -10.29
CA THR A 144 14.66 -19.14 -10.04
C THR A 144 16.14 -18.90 -9.78
N SER A 145 16.86 -19.92 -9.29
CA SER A 145 18.32 -19.86 -9.13
C SER A 145 19.06 -19.60 -10.45
N GLU A 146 18.46 -19.98 -11.56
CA GLU A 146 19.00 -19.82 -12.91
C GLU A 146 18.67 -18.45 -13.53
N GLY A 147 17.95 -17.60 -12.80
CA GLY A 147 17.55 -16.27 -13.28
C GLY A 147 16.30 -16.27 -14.17
N GLU A 148 15.55 -17.37 -14.21
CA GLU A 148 14.27 -17.42 -14.91
C GLU A 148 13.18 -16.75 -14.07
N ALA A 149 12.29 -16.03 -14.75
CA ALA A 149 11.15 -15.33 -14.16
C ALA A 149 9.84 -15.94 -14.69
N PRO A 150 9.39 -17.08 -14.14
CA PRO A 150 8.17 -17.71 -14.63
C PRO A 150 6.96 -16.81 -14.33
N SER A 151 6.19 -16.49 -15.37
CA SER A 151 4.90 -15.85 -15.26
C SER A 151 3.78 -16.89 -15.37
N GLY A 152 2.69 -16.67 -14.62
CA GLY A 152 1.47 -17.45 -14.81
C GLY A 152 0.59 -16.79 -15.87
N ASP A 153 0.08 -17.57 -16.82
CA ASP A 153 -0.92 -17.09 -17.75
C ASP A 153 -2.24 -16.84 -17.02
N ILE A 154 -2.84 -15.68 -17.25
CA ILE A 154 -4.19 -15.39 -16.76
C ILE A 154 -5.18 -16.07 -17.70
N GLU A 155 -6.00 -16.98 -17.18
CA GLU A 155 -7.01 -17.67 -17.96
C GLU A 155 -8.04 -16.66 -18.51
N ARG A 156 -8.00 -16.43 -19.83
CA ARG A 156 -8.91 -15.50 -20.54
C ARG A 156 -10.18 -16.22 -20.96
N LYS A 157 -11.03 -16.57 -20.00
CA LYS A 157 -12.32 -17.19 -20.29
C LYS A 157 -13.42 -16.12 -20.35
N ASP A 158 -14.20 -16.13 -21.43
CA ASP A 158 -15.40 -15.29 -21.61
C ASP A 158 -15.14 -13.77 -21.51
N VAL A 159 -13.96 -13.30 -21.93
CA VAL A 159 -13.59 -11.87 -21.96
C VAL A 159 -13.47 -11.31 -23.37
N PRO A 160 -13.84 -10.04 -23.62
CA PRO A 160 -13.63 -9.39 -24.92
C PRO A 160 -12.17 -9.40 -25.37
N GLU A 161 -11.95 -9.38 -26.68
CA GLU A 161 -10.61 -9.48 -27.31
C GLU A 161 -9.62 -8.42 -26.78
N ASN A 162 -10.08 -7.18 -26.58
CA ASN A 162 -9.25 -6.07 -26.11
C ASN A 162 -9.40 -5.75 -24.61
N ALA A 163 -10.00 -6.65 -23.83
CA ALA A 163 -10.13 -6.44 -22.39
C ALA A 163 -8.78 -6.69 -21.68
N LEU A 164 -8.42 -5.78 -20.77
CA LEU A 164 -7.38 -6.02 -19.78
C LEU A 164 -7.98 -6.86 -18.65
N VAL A 165 -7.35 -8.00 -18.35
CA VAL A 165 -7.83 -8.94 -17.33
C VAL A 165 -7.03 -8.72 -16.05
N GLY A 166 -7.75 -8.61 -14.94
CA GLY A 166 -7.16 -8.49 -13.61
C GLY A 166 -8.00 -9.20 -12.56
N THR A 167 -7.58 -9.10 -11.31
CA THR A 167 -8.36 -9.64 -10.19
C THR A 167 -9.37 -8.59 -9.71
N GLY A 168 -10.66 -8.87 -9.90
CA GLY A 168 -11.72 -8.04 -9.31
C GLY A 168 -11.65 -8.03 -7.79
N VAL A 169 -11.52 -6.84 -7.19
CA VAL A 169 -11.39 -6.66 -5.74
C VAL A 169 -12.65 -6.11 -5.09
N SER A 170 -13.37 -5.20 -5.75
CA SER A 170 -14.64 -4.63 -5.29
C SER A 170 -15.74 -4.86 -6.34
N GLY A 171 -16.99 -4.99 -5.90
CA GLY A 171 -18.12 -5.22 -6.78
C GLY A 171 -18.68 -3.91 -7.31
N GLY A 172 -18.94 -3.83 -8.62
CA GLY A 172 -19.49 -2.65 -9.27
C GLY A 172 -19.00 -2.53 -10.71
N ALA A 173 -19.62 -1.63 -11.47
CA ALA A 173 -19.19 -1.25 -12.80
C ALA A 173 -19.32 0.27 -12.94
N ILE A 174 -18.28 0.92 -13.45
CA ILE A 174 -18.22 2.36 -13.64
C ILE A 174 -17.41 2.67 -14.90
N GLU A 175 -17.77 3.76 -15.58
CA GLU A 175 -17.03 4.32 -16.70
C GLU A 175 -16.54 5.72 -16.30
N GLY A 176 -15.31 6.06 -16.66
CA GLY A 176 -14.71 7.34 -16.30
C GLY A 176 -13.35 7.54 -16.95
N ILE A 177 -12.84 8.76 -16.86
CA ILE A 177 -11.53 9.11 -17.44
C ILE A 177 -10.43 8.43 -16.61
N ALA A 178 -9.58 7.65 -17.28
CA ALA A 178 -8.40 7.06 -16.67
C ALA A 178 -7.36 8.14 -16.31
N ARG A 179 -6.86 8.11 -15.07
CA ARG A 179 -5.77 8.96 -14.59
C ARG A 179 -4.65 8.08 -14.05
N VAL A 180 -3.55 8.01 -14.79
CA VAL A 180 -2.32 7.33 -14.35
C VAL A 180 -1.56 8.28 -13.42
N VAL A 181 -1.26 7.82 -12.22
CA VAL A 181 -0.50 8.54 -11.20
C VAL A 181 0.70 7.70 -10.81
N HIS A 182 1.89 8.30 -10.80
CA HIS A 182 3.12 7.63 -10.40
C HIS A 182 3.55 7.99 -8.98
N ASP A 183 3.32 9.24 -8.56
CA ASP A 183 3.61 9.72 -7.21
C ASP A 183 2.34 10.31 -6.58
N PRO A 184 1.83 9.75 -5.47
CA PRO A 184 0.63 10.26 -4.81
C PRO A 184 0.81 11.61 -4.12
N SER A 185 2.06 12.09 -3.99
CA SER A 185 2.38 13.38 -3.37
C SER A 185 2.36 14.55 -4.36
N GLU A 186 2.54 14.28 -5.66
CA GLU A 186 2.62 15.29 -6.71
C GLU A 186 1.30 15.53 -7.44
N GLU A 187 0.32 14.64 -7.27
CA GLU A 187 -0.93 14.69 -8.01
C GLU A 187 -2.18 14.72 -7.13
N THR A 188 -3.27 15.20 -7.73
CA THR A 188 -4.62 15.05 -7.18
C THR A 188 -5.51 14.42 -8.24
N ILE A 189 -6.57 13.73 -7.79
CA ILE A 189 -7.56 13.16 -8.70
C ILE A 189 -8.88 13.90 -8.53
N GLU A 190 -9.45 14.33 -9.66
CA GLU A 190 -10.78 14.92 -9.71
C GLU A 190 -11.86 13.84 -9.50
N LYS A 191 -12.98 14.26 -8.91
CA LYS A 191 -14.13 13.40 -8.65
C LYS A 191 -14.62 12.75 -9.94
N GLY A 192 -14.86 11.44 -9.91
CA GLY A 192 -15.39 10.70 -11.07
C GLY A 192 -14.35 10.05 -11.99
N LYS A 193 -13.05 10.34 -11.78
CA LYS A 193 -11.96 9.72 -12.56
C LYS A 193 -11.59 8.34 -12.00
N ILE A 194 -11.01 7.50 -12.86
CA ILE A 194 -10.50 6.17 -12.50
C ILE A 194 -9.00 6.29 -12.26
N LEU A 195 -8.57 6.01 -11.03
CA LEU A 195 -7.16 6.02 -10.65
C LEU A 195 -6.45 4.78 -11.18
N ILE A 196 -5.32 4.98 -11.83
CA ILE A 196 -4.41 3.92 -12.27
C ILE A 196 -3.05 4.15 -11.63
N ALA A 197 -2.52 3.14 -10.95
CA ALA A 197 -1.22 3.21 -10.28
C ALA A 197 -0.47 1.87 -10.37
N SER A 198 0.84 1.86 -10.17
CA SER A 198 1.60 0.59 -10.13
C SER A 198 1.26 -0.23 -8.88
N SER A 199 1.16 0.42 -7.72
CA SER A 199 0.78 -0.21 -6.47
C SER A 199 0.08 0.79 -5.54
N SER A 200 -0.46 0.29 -4.42
CA SER A 200 -1.12 1.12 -3.42
C SER A 200 -0.55 0.90 -2.02
N ASP A 201 -0.35 1.99 -1.28
CA ASP A 201 -0.05 1.99 0.15
C ASP A 201 -0.91 3.04 0.88
N PRO A 202 -0.82 3.18 2.22
CA PRO A 202 -1.61 4.17 2.95
C PRO A 202 -1.45 5.63 2.48
N GLY A 203 -0.32 5.99 1.88
CA GLY A 203 -0.08 7.33 1.31
C GLY A 203 -0.99 7.65 0.11
N TRP A 204 -1.57 6.65 -0.54
CA TRP A 204 -2.51 6.80 -1.66
C TRP A 204 -3.96 7.06 -1.23
N THR A 205 -4.29 6.80 0.04
CA THR A 205 -5.67 6.94 0.58
C THR A 205 -6.32 8.29 0.25
N PRO A 206 -5.63 9.45 0.32
CA PRO A 206 -6.24 10.73 -0.03
C PRO A 206 -6.74 10.80 -1.49
N LEU A 207 -6.11 10.09 -2.42
CA LEU A 207 -6.55 10.02 -3.81
C LEU A 207 -7.75 9.10 -3.99
N PHE A 208 -7.85 8.03 -3.19
CA PHE A 208 -8.98 7.10 -3.26
C PHE A 208 -10.32 7.75 -2.95
N LEU A 209 -10.33 8.80 -2.11
CA LEU A 209 -11.54 9.51 -1.73
C LEU A 209 -12.27 10.17 -2.92
N ASN A 210 -11.54 10.59 -3.95
CA ASN A 210 -12.12 11.23 -5.14
C ASN A 210 -12.26 10.28 -6.33
N ALA A 211 -11.52 9.17 -6.33
CA ALA A 211 -11.56 8.20 -7.41
C ALA A 211 -12.92 7.48 -7.46
N ALA A 212 -13.50 7.37 -8.65
CA ALA A 212 -14.71 6.56 -8.86
C ALA A 212 -14.39 5.08 -9.12
N GLY A 213 -13.14 4.77 -9.45
CA GLY A 213 -12.62 3.41 -9.63
C GLY A 213 -11.11 3.38 -9.47
N ILE A 214 -10.56 2.20 -9.17
CA ILE A 214 -9.13 2.01 -8.93
C ILE A 214 -8.65 0.79 -9.72
N VAL A 215 -7.54 0.95 -10.44
CA VAL A 215 -6.79 -0.12 -11.11
C VAL A 215 -5.35 -0.04 -10.63
N VAL A 216 -4.81 -1.15 -10.14
CA VAL A 216 -3.39 -1.24 -9.75
C VAL A 216 -2.71 -2.40 -10.45
N GLU A 217 -1.47 -2.22 -10.88
CA GLU A 217 -0.68 -3.28 -11.53
C GLU A 217 -0.36 -4.42 -10.55
N VAL A 218 0.10 -4.06 -9.34
CA VAL A 218 0.47 -4.99 -8.29
C VAL A 218 -0.42 -4.78 -7.06
N GLY A 219 -1.17 -5.82 -6.71
CA GLY A 219 -2.07 -5.81 -5.57
C GLY A 219 -2.64 -7.19 -5.26
N GLY A 220 -3.40 -7.28 -4.18
CA GLY A 220 -4.06 -8.50 -3.77
C GLY A 220 -5.43 -8.21 -3.19
N ARG A 221 -6.28 -9.24 -3.04
CA ARG A 221 -7.65 -9.09 -2.51
C ARG A 221 -7.74 -8.53 -1.09
N LEU A 222 -6.60 -8.47 -0.38
CA LEU A 222 -6.45 -7.98 0.99
C LEU A 222 -5.43 -6.84 1.08
N SER A 223 -4.96 -6.29 -0.05
CA SER A 223 -4.08 -5.12 -0.04
C SER A 223 -4.84 -3.88 0.46
N HIS A 224 -4.09 -2.85 0.85
CA HIS A 224 -4.65 -1.58 1.31
C HIS A 224 -5.67 -1.01 0.32
N GLY A 225 -5.29 -0.84 -0.96
CA GLY A 225 -6.21 -0.36 -1.99
C GLY A 225 -7.45 -1.23 -2.20
N ALA A 226 -7.33 -2.56 -2.06
CA ALA A 226 -8.47 -3.47 -2.19
C ALA A 226 -9.44 -3.39 -1.00
N LEU A 227 -8.96 -3.07 0.19
CA LEU A 227 -9.79 -2.87 1.37
C LEU A 227 -10.50 -1.51 1.30
N VAL A 228 -9.76 -0.44 0.99
CA VAL A 228 -10.36 0.89 0.84
C VAL A 228 -11.40 0.91 -0.29
N ALA A 229 -11.18 0.18 -1.39
CA ALA A 229 -12.16 0.10 -2.48
C ALA A 229 -13.46 -0.66 -2.11
N ARG A 230 -13.50 -1.38 -0.98
CA ARG A 230 -14.68 -2.15 -0.51
C ARG A 230 -15.44 -1.46 0.61
N GLU A 231 -14.79 -0.56 1.32
CA GLU A 231 -15.39 0.27 2.36
C GLU A 231 -16.26 1.34 1.72
#